data_AF-A0A853IK11-F1
#
_entry.id   AF-A0A853IK11-F1
#
_cell.length_a   1.000
_cell.length_b   1.000
_cell.length_c   1.000
_cell.angle_alpha   90.00
_cell.angle_beta   90.00
_cell.angle_gamma   90.00
#
_symmetry.space_group_name_H-M   'P 1'
#
loop_
_entity.id
_entity.type
_entity.pdbx_description
1 polymer ?
#
loop_
_entity_poly.entity_id
_entity_poly.type
_entity_poly.pdbx_seq_one_letter_code
_entity_poly.pdbx_strand_id
1 'polypeptide(L)' 'MQGTHRLTGKPLSNLDHLRQSITDILTTRIGTRLMRRDYGSRLPELVDRP' A
#
# COMPACT_ATOMS: atom_id res chain seq x y z
N MET A 1 3.66 -13.54 -8.89
CA MET A 1 2.91 -12.38 -9.44
C MET A 1 3.92 -11.35 -9.92
N GLN A 2 3.73 -10.79 -11.12
CA GLN A 2 4.56 -9.70 -11.63
C GLN A 2 3.79 -8.38 -11.51
N GLY A 3 4.51 -7.30 -11.23
CA GLY A 3 3.97 -5.95 -11.17
C GLY A 3 5.06 -4.93 -11.47
N THR A 4 4.82 -3.67 -11.10
CA THR A 4 5.72 -2.55 -11.46
C THR A 4 6.09 -1.76 -10.21
N HIS A 5 7.36 -1.37 -10.10
CA HIS A 5 7.86 -0.57 -8.99
C HIS A 5 7.26 0.84 -9.05
N ARG A 6 6.61 1.27 -7.96
CA ARG A 6 5.83 2.51 -7.93
C ARG A 6 6.63 3.79 -8.20
N LEU A 7 7.94 3.78 -7.89
CA LEU A 7 8.81 4.97 -8.07
C LEU A 7 9.63 4.94 -9.35
N THR A 8 9.93 3.76 -9.89
CA THR A 8 10.93 3.63 -10.96
C THR A 8 10.35 3.06 -12.25
N GLY A 9 9.11 2.55 -12.22
CA GLY A 9 8.47 1.93 -13.38
C GLY A 9 9.09 0.59 -13.80
N LYS A 10 10.10 0.09 -13.08
CA LYS A 10 10.75 -1.19 -13.41
C LYS A 10 9.88 -2.39 -13.04
N PRO A 11 9.97 -3.52 -13.77
CA PRO A 11 9.29 -4.75 -13.38
C PRO A 11 9.71 -5.21 -11.97
N LEU A 12 8.73 -5.65 -11.18
CA LEU A 12 8.90 -6.30 -9.88
C LEU A 12 8.29 -7.69 -9.91
N SER A 13 8.85 -8.59 -9.10
CA SER A 13 8.30 -9.93 -8.94
C SER A 13 8.43 -10.41 -7.49
N ASN A 14 7.72 -11.51 -7.20
CA ASN A 14 7.88 -12.30 -5.97
C ASN A 14 7.84 -11.43 -4.70
N LEU A 15 8.90 -11.50 -3.88
CA LEU A 15 8.97 -10.86 -2.58
C LEU A 15 8.99 -9.33 -2.67
N ASP A 16 9.61 -8.76 -3.70
CA ASP A 16 9.66 -7.29 -3.85
C ASP A 16 8.28 -6.72 -4.17
N HIS A 17 7.54 -7.41 -5.05
CA HIS A 17 6.16 -7.04 -5.35
C HIS A 17 5.25 -7.18 -4.12
N LEU A 18 5.46 -8.23 -3.32
CA LEU A 18 4.72 -8.44 -2.07
C LEU A 18 5.03 -7.32 -1.07
N ARG A 19 6.31 -6.98 -0.86
CA ARG A 19 6.74 -5.93 0.05
C ARG A 19 6.14 -4.57 -0.33
N GLN A 20 6.20 -4.20 -1.61
CA GLN A 20 5.57 -2.97 -2.10
C GLN A 20 4.07 -2.96 -1.81
N SER A 21 3.39 -4.08 -2.02
CA SER A 21 1.95 -4.21 -1.81
C SER A 21 1.57 -4.08 -0.33
N ILE A 22 2.33 -4.71 0.57
CA ILE A 22 2.14 -4.57 2.02
C ILE A 22 2.32 -3.12 2.44
N THR A 23 3.40 -2.46 2.00
CA THR A 23 3.62 -1.04 2.31
C THR A 23 2.47 -0.17 1.80
N ASP A 24 1.98 -0.42 0.58
CA ASP A 24 0.87 0.35 0.01
C ASP A 24 -0.42 0.22 0.86
N ILE A 25 -0.75 -1.01 1.29
CA ILE A 25 -1.93 -1.26 2.12
C ILE A 25 -1.79 -0.59 3.49
N LEU A 26 -0.66 -0.78 4.17
CA LEU A 26 -0.46 -0.28 5.54
C LEU A 26 -0.37 1.24 5.60
N THR A 27 0.15 1.90 4.55
CA THR A 27 0.31 3.36 4.52
C THR A 27 -0.89 4.10 3.93
N THR A 28 -1.81 3.42 3.24
CA THR A 28 -3.02 4.04 2.69
C THR A 28 -4.11 4.15 3.76
N ARG A 29 -4.65 5.35 4.00
CA ARG A 29 -5.82 5.55 4.88
C ARG A 29 -7.08 4.97 4.24
N ILE A 30 -7.91 4.28 5.02
CA ILE A 30 -9.24 3.83 4.58
C ILE A 30 -10.05 5.02 4.06
N GLY A 31 -10.84 4.80 3.02
CA GLY A 31 -11.71 5.80 2.42
C GLY A 31 -11.01 6.72 1.40
N THR A 32 -9.69 6.70 1.27
CA THR A 32 -8.97 7.61 0.36
C THR A 32 -8.95 7.16 -1.09
N ARG A 33 -9.08 5.85 -1.36
CA ARG A 33 -9.06 5.31 -2.71
C ARG A 33 -10.41 5.44 -3.40
N LEU A 34 -10.44 6.09 -4.56
CA LEU A 34 -11.64 6.26 -5.38
C LEU A 34 -12.22 4.90 -5.80
N MET A 35 -13.54 4.76 -5.72
CA MET A 35 -14.29 3.52 -5.99
C MET A 35 -13.86 2.28 -5.17
N ARG A 36 -12.93 2.42 -4.20
CA ARG A 36 -12.49 1.34 -3.30
C ARG A 36 -12.33 1.88 -1.88
N ARG A 37 -13.43 2.33 -1.29
CA ARG A 37 -13.41 3.00 0.03
C ARG A 37 -12.91 2.09 1.16
N ASP A 38 -13.09 0.78 1.05
CA ASP A 38 -12.62 -0.19 2.06
C ASP A 38 -11.11 -0.52 1.94
N TYR A 39 -10.41 0.02 0.93
CA TYR A 39 -8.98 -0.21 0.75
C TYR A 39 -8.14 0.63 1.71
N GLY A 40 -7.14 0.00 2.35
CA GLY A 40 -6.15 0.67 3.19
C GLY A 40 -6.08 0.05 4.58
N SER A 41 -5.61 0.83 5.55
CA SER A 41 -5.51 0.43 6.95
C SER A 41 -5.87 1.57 7.91
N ARG A 42 -6.13 1.20 9.16
CA ARG A 42 -6.29 2.15 10.30
C ARG A 42 -4.95 2.53 10.93
N LEU A 43 -3.83 1.96 10.48
CA LEU A 43 -2.51 2.23 11.05
C LEU A 43 -2.17 3.74 11.08
N PRO A 44 -2.47 4.54 10.03
CA PRO A 44 -2.21 5.98 10.06
C PRO A 44 -3.04 6.77 11.09
N GLU A 45 -4.08 6.17 11.66
CA GLU A 45 -4.86 6.77 12.75
C GLU A 45 -4.25 6.46 14.11
N LEU A 46 -3.40 5.43 14.20
CA LEU A 46 -2.72 4.98 15.43
C LEU A 46 -1.40 5.72 15.68
N VAL A 47 -0.85 6.35 14.65
CA VAL A 47 0.38 7.16 14.75
C VAL A 47 0.13 8.33 15.70
N ASP A 48 1.10 8.58 16.59
CA ASP A 48 1.06 9.65 17.59
C ASP A 48 -0.13 9.61 18.55
N ARG A 49 -0.77 8.44 18.71
CA ARG A 49 -1.69 8.21 19.82
C ARG A 49 -0.88 8.15 21.13
N PRO A 50 -1.38 8.76 22.23
CA PRO A 50 -0.77 8.68 23.54
C PRO A 50 -0.67 7.23 24.04
#